data_AF-A0A8D8RQ24-F1
#
_entry.id   AF-A0A8D8RQ24-F1
#
_cell.length_a   1.000
_cell.length_b   1.000
_cell.length_c   1.000
_cell.angle_alpha   90.00
_cell.angle_beta   90.00
_cell.angle_gamma   90.00
#
_symmetry.space_group_name_H-M   'P 1'
#
loop_
_entity.id
_entity.type
_entity.pdbx_description
1 polymer ?
#
loop_
_entity_poly.entity_id
_entity_poly.type
_entity_poly.pdbx_seq_one_letter_code
_entity_poly.pdbx_strand_id
1 'polypeptide(L)'
;GIVPEYDIPPDNHWEFPRQSLTLGQTLGEGNFGKVVRAEAIGILHPGTITTVAVKMLKDNHSDADMIDLVSEMELIKKIGKHSHIINLLGVCTQGGPLYVIVEYAPHNNLLDFLRKHQSSHEYSHVEKDVLLEKDLLSYAHQVATGMQYLHSRKCIHRDLAARNVLVSDNYNMKIADFGLARDVHSQDYYKKVSDGQVPVKWMSPEALFLNLYTYQSDVWSF
;
A
#
# COMPACT_ATOMS: atom_id res chain seq x y z
N GLY A 1 -15.62 6.40 30.27
CA GLY A 1 -14.35 5.71 30.57
C GLY A 1 -13.79 5.27 29.24
N ILE A 2 -12.59 5.72 28.91
CA ILE A 2 -11.93 5.48 27.63
C ILE A 2 -11.68 3.96 27.54
N VAL A 3 -12.23 3.33 26.50
CA VAL A 3 -12.05 1.91 26.16
C VAL A 3 -10.56 1.71 25.81
N PRO A 4 -9.91 0.60 26.20
CA PRO A 4 -8.45 0.52 26.25
C PRO A 4 -7.85 0.54 24.85
N GLU A 5 -6.70 1.19 24.70
CA GLU A 5 -5.77 0.90 23.59
C GLU A 5 -5.65 -0.63 23.50
N TYR A 6 -6.07 -1.20 22.37
CA TYR A 6 -5.99 -2.64 22.15
C TYR A 6 -4.54 -3.09 22.37
N ASP A 7 -4.32 -4.08 23.24
CA ASP A 7 -3.02 -4.71 23.48
C ASP A 7 -2.59 -5.53 22.24
N ILE A 8 -2.09 -4.85 21.21
CA ILE A 8 -1.37 -5.50 20.12
C ILE A 8 -0.06 -6.02 20.73
N PRO A 9 0.23 -7.33 20.70
CA PRO A 9 1.47 -7.84 21.27
C PRO A 9 2.68 -7.31 20.48
N PRO A 10 3.79 -6.97 21.14
CA PRO A 10 4.99 -6.52 20.45
C PRO A 10 5.59 -7.64 19.61
N ASP A 11 6.04 -7.29 18.41
CA ASP A 11 6.75 -8.18 17.50
C ASP A 11 8.19 -7.68 17.36
N ASN A 12 9.11 -8.23 18.16
CA ASN A 12 10.50 -7.78 18.23
C ASN A 12 11.24 -7.79 16.89
N HIS A 13 10.77 -8.54 15.89
CA HIS A 13 11.37 -8.53 14.56
C HIS A 13 11.03 -7.25 13.78
N TRP A 14 9.86 -6.68 14.02
CA TRP A 14 9.34 -5.53 13.29
C TRP A 14 9.25 -4.25 14.13
N GLU A 15 9.27 -4.36 15.45
CA GLU A 15 9.08 -3.23 16.36
C GLU A 15 10.21 -2.19 16.18
N PHE A 16 9.81 -0.93 15.96
CA PHE A 16 10.72 0.19 15.75
C PHE A 16 10.59 1.20 16.89
N PRO A 17 11.71 1.68 17.47
CA PRO A 17 11.67 2.66 18.55
C PRO A 17 11.02 3.97 18.10
N ARG A 18 9.88 4.32 18.71
CA ARG A 18 9.08 5.51 18.37
C ARG A 18 9.89 6.81 18.47
N GLN A 19 10.80 6.90 19.44
CA GLN A 19 11.70 8.05 19.61
C GLN A 19 12.69 8.25 18.44
N SER A 20 12.91 7.23 17.63
CA SER A 20 13.75 7.29 16.43
C SER A 20 12.94 7.59 15.16
N LEU A 21 11.66 7.93 15.29
CA LEU A 21 10.75 8.25 14.20
C LEU A 21 10.25 9.70 14.33
N THR A 22 10.58 10.54 13.36
CA THR A 22 10.11 11.93 13.29
C THR A 22 9.06 12.06 12.19
N LEU A 23 7.80 12.27 12.58
CA LEU A 23 6.70 12.47 11.63
C LEU A 23 6.77 13.85 10.97
N GLY A 24 6.46 13.90 9.68
CA GLY A 24 6.43 15.11 8.87
C GLY A 24 5.07 15.35 8.21
N GLN A 25 5.10 15.85 6.98
CA GLN A 25 3.89 16.26 6.25
C GLN A 25 2.99 15.08 5.85
N THR A 26 1.69 15.32 5.80
CA THR A 26 0.70 14.38 5.26
C THR A 26 0.96 14.14 3.77
N LEU A 27 1.01 12.87 3.36
CA LEU A 27 1.11 12.43 1.97
C LEU A 27 -0.26 12.12 1.37
N GLY A 28 -1.18 11.59 2.19
CA GLY A 28 -2.53 11.27 1.78
C GLY A 28 -3.42 11.00 2.99
N GLU A 29 -4.71 11.26 2.83
CA GLU A 29 -5.71 11.01 3.84
C GLU A 29 -6.98 10.51 3.17
N GLY A 30 -7.50 9.36 3.59
CA GLY A 30 -8.65 8.70 2.95
C GLY A 30 -9.47 7.91 3.94
N ASN A 31 -10.33 7.01 3.45
CA ASN A 31 -11.12 6.14 4.32
C ASN A 31 -10.26 5.14 5.09
N PHE A 32 -9.08 4.78 4.57
CA PHE A 32 -8.17 3.80 5.17
C PHE A 32 -7.15 4.41 6.15
N GLY A 33 -7.46 5.60 6.69
CA GLY A 33 -6.59 6.33 7.62
C GLY A 33 -5.79 7.46 6.98
N LYS A 34 -4.63 7.74 7.58
CA LYS A 34 -3.73 8.84 7.24
C LYS A 34 -2.33 8.29 6.97
N VAL A 35 -1.70 8.80 5.91
CA VAL A 35 -0.29 8.49 5.58
C VAL A 35 0.52 9.77 5.66
N VAL A 36 1.63 9.74 6.39
CA VAL A 36 2.57 10.87 6.51
C VAL A 36 3.96 10.46 6.06
N ARG A 37 4.73 11.43 5.55
CA ARG A 37 6.18 11.29 5.38
C ARG A 37 6.82 11.34 6.76
N ALA A 38 7.85 10.55 7.00
CA ALA A 38 8.64 10.60 8.22
C ALA A 38 10.12 10.37 7.96
N GLU A 39 10.96 10.71 8.93
CA GLU A 39 12.36 10.32 8.96
C GLU A 39 12.58 9.31 10.08
N ALA A 40 13.13 8.15 9.72
CA ALA A 40 13.41 7.05 10.64
C ALA A 40 14.92 6.84 10.78
N ILE A 41 15.44 6.95 12.00
CA ILE A 41 16.85 6.78 12.30
C ILE A 41 17.13 5.32 12.63
N GLY A 42 17.98 4.67 11.84
CA GLY A 42 18.42 3.31 12.12
C GLY A 42 17.55 2.19 11.54
N ILE A 43 16.49 2.50 10.78
CA ILE A 43 15.50 1.50 10.35
C ILE A 43 16.04 0.50 9.31
N LEU A 44 16.90 0.95 8.41
CA LEU A 44 17.60 0.07 7.46
C LEU A 44 19.02 -0.25 7.92
N HIS A 45 19.75 0.79 8.35
CA HIS A 45 21.11 0.68 8.83
C HIS A 45 21.32 1.55 10.08
N PRO A 46 21.96 1.03 11.14
CA PRO A 46 22.22 1.79 12.36
C PRO A 46 22.86 3.15 12.07
N GLY A 47 22.32 4.21 12.68
CA GLY A 47 22.84 5.58 12.56
C GLY A 47 22.49 6.32 11.25
N THR A 48 21.87 5.67 10.27
CA THR A 48 21.41 6.32 9.04
C THR A 48 20.00 6.86 9.18
N ILE A 49 19.71 8.00 8.55
CA ILE A 49 18.36 8.53 8.41
C ILE A 49 17.77 8.00 7.11
N THR A 50 16.58 7.40 7.18
CA THR A 50 15.82 6.94 6.02
C THR A 50 14.49 7.70 5.95
N THR A 51 14.17 8.28 4.80
CA THR A 51 12.82 8.81 4.56
C THR A 51 11.86 7.62 4.37
N VAL A 52 10.77 7.61 5.13
CA VAL A 52 9.75 6.55 5.13
C VAL A 52 8.34 7.13 5.02
N ALA A 53 7.36 6.28 4.74
CA ALA A 53 5.95 6.61 4.87
C ALA A 53 5.36 5.87 6.07
N VAL A 54 4.52 6.55 6.84
CA VAL A 54 3.88 6.00 8.04
C VAL A 54 2.38 6.04 7.87
N LYS A 55 1.74 4.87 7.82
CA LYS A 55 0.28 4.73 7.84
C LYS A 55 -0.18 4.64 9.31
N MET A 56 -1.21 5.43 9.63
CA MET A 56 -1.76 5.55 10.97
C MET A 56 -3.26 5.87 10.92
N LEU A 57 -3.94 5.70 12.04
CA LEU A 57 -5.35 6.06 12.20
C LEU A 57 -5.54 7.58 12.29
N LYS A 58 -6.76 8.04 12.00
CA LYS A 58 -7.18 9.42 12.23
C LYS A 58 -7.60 9.61 13.69
N ASP A 59 -7.68 10.87 14.14
CA ASP A 59 -8.06 11.20 15.51
C ASP A 59 -9.47 10.68 15.88
N ASN A 60 -10.38 10.57 14.90
CA ASN A 60 -11.76 10.11 15.07
C ASN A 60 -12.02 8.70 14.51
N HIS A 61 -11.02 7.83 14.54
CA HIS A 61 -11.15 6.45 14.06
C HIS A 61 -12.14 5.61 14.89
N SER A 62 -12.70 4.60 14.24
CA SER A 62 -13.51 3.56 14.87
C SER A 62 -12.68 2.32 15.18
N ASP A 63 -13.22 1.42 16.03
CA ASP A 63 -12.61 0.12 16.29
C ASP A 63 -12.43 -0.71 15.00
N ALA A 64 -13.34 -0.56 14.03
CA ALA A 64 -13.25 -1.23 12.73
C ALA A 64 -12.03 -0.73 11.93
N ASP A 65 -11.74 0.58 11.95
CA ASP A 65 -10.57 1.14 11.27
C ASP A 65 -9.28 0.60 11.87
N MET A 66 -9.24 0.42 13.20
CA MET A 66 -8.10 -0.18 13.89
C MET A 66 -7.90 -1.65 13.51
N ILE A 67 -8.98 -2.44 13.49
CA ILE A 67 -8.95 -3.85 13.06
C ILE A 67 -8.46 -3.96 11.61
N ASP A 68 -8.91 -3.07 10.73
CA ASP A 68 -8.49 -3.05 9.33
C ASP A 68 -6.99 -2.72 9.20
N LEU A 69 -6.49 -1.73 9.95
CA LEU A 69 -5.06 -1.38 9.92
C LEU A 69 -4.17 -2.49 10.50
N VAL A 70 -4.60 -3.16 11.58
CA VAL A 70 -3.90 -4.33 12.14
C VAL A 70 -3.91 -5.47 11.14
N SER A 71 -5.05 -5.74 10.48
CA SER A 71 -5.16 -6.79 9.48
C SER A 71 -4.26 -6.53 8.27
N GLU A 72 -4.18 -5.28 7.83
CA GLU A 72 -3.29 -4.86 6.75
C GLU A 72 -1.82 -5.03 7.15
N MET A 73 -1.43 -4.61 8.36
CA MET A 73 -0.09 -4.80 8.90
C MET A 73 0.32 -6.28 8.89
N GLU A 74 -0.51 -7.15 9.44
CA GLU A 74 -0.23 -8.60 9.51
C GLU A 74 -0.18 -9.25 8.12
N LEU A 75 -1.02 -8.79 7.19
CA LEU A 75 -0.98 -9.24 5.81
C LEU A 75 0.34 -8.86 5.12
N ILE A 76 0.80 -7.60 5.26
CA ILE A 76 2.06 -7.15 4.64
C ILE A 76 3.26 -7.91 5.23
N LYS A 77 3.28 -8.17 6.55
CA LYS A 77 4.29 -9.04 7.18
C LYS A 77 4.33 -10.42 6.52
N LYS A 78 3.17 -11.02 6.27
CA LYS A 78 3.05 -12.34 5.66
C LYS A 78 3.45 -12.36 4.18
N ILE A 79 3.10 -11.32 3.43
CA ILE A 79 3.47 -11.18 2.01
C ILE A 79 4.98 -11.25 1.87
N GLY A 80 5.73 -10.53 2.70
CA GLY A 80 7.19 -10.47 2.63
C GLY A 80 7.69 -9.44 1.62
N LYS A 81 8.98 -9.51 1.28
CA LYS A 81 9.66 -8.48 0.48
C LYS A 81 9.71 -8.81 -1.01
N HIS A 82 9.44 -7.81 -1.84
CA HIS A 82 9.59 -7.88 -3.30
C HIS A 82 9.90 -6.50 -3.89
N SER A 83 10.56 -6.44 -5.05
CA SER A 83 10.94 -5.17 -5.69
C SER A 83 9.73 -4.33 -6.09
N HIS A 84 8.67 -4.99 -6.54
CA HIS A 84 7.44 -4.37 -7.07
C HIS A 84 6.26 -4.35 -6.10
N ILE A 85 6.52 -4.54 -4.80
CA ILE A 85 5.57 -4.37 -3.70
C ILE A 85 6.11 -3.30 -2.75
N ILE A 86 5.25 -2.48 -2.16
CA ILE A 86 5.67 -1.56 -1.10
C ILE A 86 6.04 -2.37 0.15
N ASN A 87 7.31 -2.30 0.55
CA ASN A 87 7.79 -3.16 1.63
C ASN A 87 7.54 -2.53 3.01
N LEU A 88 7.11 -3.37 3.95
CA LEU A 88 7.15 -3.04 5.38
C LEU A 88 8.61 -2.90 5.84
N LEU A 89 8.87 -1.85 6.60
CA LEU A 89 10.18 -1.57 7.19
C LEU A 89 10.16 -1.76 8.71
N GLY A 90 9.03 -1.45 9.36
CA GLY A 90 8.86 -1.62 10.80
C GLY A 90 7.46 -1.21 11.26
N VAL A 91 7.20 -1.38 12.55
CA VAL A 91 5.94 -1.02 13.18
C VAL A 91 6.20 -0.37 14.54
N CYS A 92 5.32 0.52 14.99
CA CYS A 92 5.26 0.92 16.40
C CYS A 92 3.90 0.49 16.95
N THR A 93 3.88 -0.62 17.68
CA THR A 93 2.66 -1.17 18.30
C THR A 93 2.52 -0.75 19.75
N GLN A 94 3.63 -0.39 20.41
CA GLN A 94 3.66 -0.08 21.84
C GLN A 94 3.77 1.43 22.13
N GLY A 95 3.32 1.82 23.32
CA GLY A 95 3.59 3.15 23.89
C GLY A 95 3.03 4.31 23.06
N GLY A 96 1.86 4.12 22.44
CA GLY A 96 1.16 5.13 21.64
C GLY A 96 0.45 4.53 20.43
N PRO A 97 -0.01 5.37 19.49
CA PRO A 97 -0.81 4.92 18.34
C PRO A 97 -0.04 3.94 17.44
N LEU A 98 -0.79 3.02 16.82
CA LEU A 98 -0.25 2.08 15.85
C LEU A 98 0.33 2.83 14.64
N TYR A 99 1.62 2.63 14.38
CA TYR A 99 2.31 3.10 13.17
C TYR A 99 2.77 1.92 12.34
N VAL A 100 2.36 1.89 11.07
CA VAL A 100 2.87 0.95 10.06
C VAL A 100 3.86 1.70 9.18
N ILE A 101 5.14 1.36 9.27
CA ILE A 101 6.24 2.08 8.62
C ILE A 101 6.63 1.32 7.35
N VAL A 102 6.47 1.95 6.20
CA VAL A 102 6.74 1.37 4.87
C VAL A 102 7.73 2.23 4.09
N GLU A 103 8.23 1.69 2.99
CA GLU A 103 9.04 2.44 2.03
C GLU A 103 8.35 3.73 1.58
N TYR A 104 9.13 4.78 1.36
CA TYR A 104 8.65 6.02 0.77
C TYR A 104 8.81 5.98 -0.76
N ALA A 105 7.77 6.38 -1.49
CA ALA A 105 7.78 6.50 -2.95
C ALA A 105 7.68 7.98 -3.36
N PRO A 106 8.76 8.61 -3.84
CA PRO A 106 8.82 10.07 -4.02
C PRO A 106 7.95 10.61 -5.16
N HIS A 107 7.56 9.78 -6.12
CA HIS A 107 6.82 10.24 -7.30
C HIS A 107 5.30 10.04 -7.20
N ASN A 108 4.79 9.74 -5.99
CA ASN A 108 3.37 9.52 -5.70
C ASN A 108 2.80 8.31 -6.47
N ASN A 109 1.48 8.22 -6.61
CA ASN A 109 0.80 7.13 -7.30
C ASN A 109 0.94 7.24 -8.83
N LEU A 110 0.86 6.10 -9.52
CA LEU A 110 1.05 5.95 -10.95
C LEU A 110 -0.01 6.72 -11.75
N LEU A 111 -1.25 6.81 -11.27
CA LEU A 111 -2.30 7.60 -11.94
C LEU A 111 -1.90 9.08 -12.06
N ASP A 112 -1.48 9.70 -10.96
CA ASP A 112 -1.05 11.10 -10.96
C ASP A 112 0.29 11.29 -11.67
N PHE A 113 1.20 10.31 -11.55
CA PHE A 113 2.45 10.29 -12.30
C PHE A 113 2.20 10.31 -13.80
N LEU A 114 1.35 9.43 -14.33
CA LEU A 114 1.01 9.39 -15.76
C LEU A 114 0.34 10.68 -16.21
N ARG A 115 -0.60 11.23 -15.43
CA ARG A 115 -1.27 12.51 -15.75
C ARG A 115 -0.30 13.68 -15.87
N LYS A 116 0.72 13.75 -15.02
CA LYS A 116 1.75 14.81 -15.07
C LYS A 116 2.62 14.72 -16.33
N HIS A 117 2.84 13.51 -16.83
CA HIS A 117 3.68 13.23 -18.00
C HIS A 117 2.88 13.03 -19.30
N GLN A 118 1.55 13.14 -19.26
CA GLN A 118 0.76 13.30 -20.47
C GLN A 118 1.17 14.62 -21.13
N SER A 119 1.60 14.54 -22.40
CA SER A 119 1.99 15.68 -23.22
C SER A 119 0.85 16.67 -23.29
N SER A 120 0.89 17.70 -22.45
CA SER A 120 0.18 18.93 -22.70
C SER A 120 0.71 19.44 -24.04
N HIS A 121 -0.10 19.34 -25.09
CA HIS A 121 0.15 19.93 -26.42
C HIS A 121 0.21 21.47 -26.38
N GLU A 122 0.42 22.06 -25.20
CA GLU A 122 0.39 23.48 -24.93
C GLU A 122 1.74 23.89 -24.33
N TYR A 123 2.59 24.47 -25.18
CA TYR A 123 3.49 25.59 -24.95
C TYR A 123 4.19 25.80 -23.58
N SER A 124 4.51 24.76 -22.81
CA SER A 124 5.39 24.90 -21.64
C SER A 124 6.83 24.54 -22.00
N HIS A 125 7.72 25.54 -22.05
CA HIS A 125 9.17 25.45 -22.30
C HIS A 125 9.98 24.72 -21.21
N VAL A 126 9.37 23.79 -20.48
CA VAL A 126 10.06 22.98 -19.47
C VAL A 126 10.27 21.60 -20.07
N GLU A 127 11.53 21.15 -20.14
CA GLU A 127 11.89 19.77 -20.46
C GLU A 127 11.15 18.83 -19.50
N LYS A 128 9.97 18.34 -19.93
CA LYS A 128 9.31 17.22 -19.28
C LYS A 128 9.98 15.97 -19.84
N ASP A 129 10.44 15.07 -18.97
CA ASP A 129 10.79 13.71 -19.36
C ASP A 129 9.58 13.09 -20.08
N VAL A 130 9.65 12.98 -21.40
CA VAL A 130 8.57 12.41 -22.19
C VAL A 130 8.56 10.91 -21.96
N LEU A 131 7.46 10.37 -21.44
CA LEU A 131 7.30 8.92 -21.32
C LEU A 131 7.22 8.28 -22.71
N LEU A 132 8.10 7.32 -22.95
CA LEU A 132 8.11 6.53 -24.17
C LEU A 132 7.24 5.29 -24.00
N GLU A 133 6.80 4.71 -25.12
CA GLU A 133 6.02 3.46 -25.12
C GLU A 133 6.73 2.33 -24.35
N LYS A 134 8.06 2.24 -24.49
CA LYS A 134 8.90 1.29 -23.74
C LYS A 134 8.80 1.46 -22.22
N ASP A 135 8.56 2.67 -21.74
CA ASP A 135 8.46 2.95 -20.30
C ASP A 135 7.12 2.45 -19.78
N LEU A 136 6.04 2.67 -20.53
CA LEU A 136 4.71 2.14 -20.21
C LEU A 136 4.68 0.60 -20.19
N LEU A 137 5.32 -0.03 -21.17
CA LEU A 137 5.49 -1.49 -21.21
C LEU A 137 6.31 -1.99 -20.02
N SER A 138 7.38 -1.29 -19.66
CA SER A 138 8.18 -1.59 -18.46
C SER A 138 7.33 -1.50 -17.19
N TYR A 139 6.54 -0.44 -17.03
CA TYR A 139 5.68 -0.27 -15.85
C TYR A 139 4.63 -1.38 -15.74
N ALA A 140 3.98 -1.74 -16.84
CA ALA A 140 3.05 -2.86 -16.88
C ALA A 140 3.72 -4.19 -16.48
N HIS A 141 4.92 -4.46 -17.02
CA HIS A 141 5.69 -5.66 -16.68
C HIS A 141 6.08 -5.71 -15.19
N GLN A 142 6.50 -4.58 -14.62
CA GLN A 142 6.83 -4.47 -13.19
C GLN A 142 5.61 -4.76 -12.31
N VAL A 143 4.45 -4.17 -12.62
CA VAL A 143 3.20 -4.44 -11.90
C VAL A 143 2.78 -5.90 -12.05
N ALA A 144 2.88 -6.49 -13.24
CA ALA A 144 2.58 -7.90 -13.47
C ALA A 144 3.48 -8.82 -12.62
N THR A 145 4.78 -8.50 -12.54
CA THR A 145 5.76 -9.23 -11.73
C THR A 145 5.40 -9.16 -10.23
N GLY A 146 4.99 -7.98 -9.76
CA GLY A 146 4.48 -7.80 -8.39
C GLY A 146 3.22 -8.62 -8.11
N MET A 147 2.25 -8.64 -9.02
CA MET A 147 1.02 -9.43 -8.86
C MET A 147 1.28 -10.93 -8.89
N GLN A 148 2.18 -11.40 -9.77
CA GLN A 148 2.63 -12.80 -9.77
C GLN A 148 3.22 -13.18 -8.41
N TYR A 149 4.05 -12.31 -7.83
CA TYR A 149 4.57 -12.52 -6.48
C TYR A 149 3.44 -12.59 -5.45
N LEU A 150 2.49 -11.65 -5.41
CA LEU A 150 1.36 -11.70 -4.47
C LEU A 150 0.55 -12.99 -4.57
N HIS A 151 0.26 -13.46 -5.79
CA HIS A 151 -0.45 -14.72 -6.01
C HIS A 151 0.36 -15.91 -5.50
N SER A 152 1.68 -15.93 -5.68
CA SER A 152 2.57 -16.95 -5.09
C SER A 152 2.56 -16.96 -3.56
N ARG A 153 2.19 -15.82 -2.94
CA ARG A 153 2.01 -15.65 -1.49
C ARG A 153 0.56 -15.87 -1.05
N LYS A 154 -0.30 -16.39 -1.94
CA LYS A 154 -1.75 -16.63 -1.71
C LYS A 154 -2.55 -15.38 -1.31
N CYS A 155 -2.12 -14.23 -1.80
CA CYS A 155 -2.76 -12.95 -1.54
C CYS A 155 -3.54 -12.49 -2.78
N ILE A 156 -4.81 -12.14 -2.59
CA ILE A 156 -5.62 -11.42 -3.58
C ILE A 156 -5.67 -9.94 -3.18
N HIS A 157 -5.30 -9.04 -4.10
CA HIS A 157 -5.22 -7.61 -3.83
C HIS A 157 -6.60 -6.96 -3.72
N ARG A 158 -7.54 -7.32 -4.62
CA ARG A 158 -8.95 -6.85 -4.66
C ARG A 158 -9.18 -5.38 -4.97
N ASP A 159 -8.13 -4.56 -4.95
CA ASP A 159 -8.18 -3.16 -5.39
C ASP A 159 -6.95 -2.75 -6.24
N LEU A 160 -6.57 -3.58 -7.21
CA LEU A 160 -5.49 -3.20 -8.12
C LEU A 160 -5.97 -2.11 -9.08
N ALA A 161 -5.29 -0.96 -9.05
CA ALA A 161 -5.54 0.17 -9.94
C ALA A 161 -4.31 1.09 -9.96
N ALA A 162 -4.17 1.95 -10.98
CA ALA A 162 -3.04 2.89 -11.07
C ALA A 162 -2.92 3.86 -9.87
N ARG A 163 -4.02 4.12 -9.13
CA ARG A 163 -3.99 4.92 -7.90
C ARG A 163 -3.34 4.19 -6.70
N ASN A 164 -3.29 2.85 -6.75
CA ASN A 164 -2.73 1.97 -5.72
C ASN A 164 -1.37 1.38 -6.15
N VAL A 165 -0.77 1.91 -7.21
CA VAL A 165 0.63 1.64 -7.57
C VAL A 165 1.41 2.91 -7.30
N LEU A 166 2.46 2.82 -6.50
CA LEU A 166 3.36 3.93 -6.19
C LEU A 166 4.59 3.91 -7.10
N VAL A 167 5.11 5.09 -7.43
CA VAL A 167 6.31 5.26 -8.24
C VAL A 167 7.48 5.64 -7.33
N SER A 168 8.37 4.68 -7.13
CA SER A 168 9.57 4.80 -6.30
C SER A 168 10.74 5.38 -7.10
N ASP A 169 11.88 5.60 -6.43
CA ASP A 169 13.15 5.95 -7.08
C ASP A 169 13.48 5.05 -8.28
N ASN A 170 14.13 5.64 -9.28
CA ASN A 170 14.43 5.02 -10.58
C ASN A 170 13.20 4.51 -11.33
N TYR A 171 12.03 5.13 -11.08
CA TYR A 171 10.74 4.77 -11.68
C TYR A 171 10.38 3.29 -11.49
N ASN A 172 10.68 2.75 -10.31
CA ASN A 172 10.23 1.42 -9.90
C ASN A 172 8.76 1.46 -9.47
N MET A 173 7.92 0.61 -10.08
CA MET A 173 6.52 0.46 -9.71
C MET A 173 6.40 -0.42 -8.47
N LYS A 174 5.65 0.04 -7.46
CA LYS A 174 5.38 -0.68 -6.22
C LYS A 174 3.89 -0.74 -5.95
N ILE A 175 3.31 -1.94 -5.98
CA ILE A 175 1.90 -2.15 -5.60
C ILE A 175 1.76 -1.85 -4.10
N ALA A 176 0.73 -1.09 -3.75
CA ALA A 176 0.47 -0.58 -2.41
C ALA A 176 -1.03 -0.63 -2.09
N ASP A 177 -1.38 -0.23 -0.87
CA ASP A 177 -2.73 -0.20 -0.32
C ASP A 177 -3.39 -1.59 -0.19
N PHE A 178 -3.02 -2.30 0.88
CA PHE A 178 -3.45 -3.65 1.15
C PHE A 178 -4.69 -3.71 2.06
N GLY A 179 -5.37 -2.58 2.33
CA GLY A 179 -6.53 -2.52 3.23
C GLY A 179 -7.69 -3.43 2.79
N LEU A 180 -7.85 -3.63 1.47
CA LEU A 180 -8.85 -4.54 0.91
C LEU A 180 -8.31 -5.93 0.58
N ALA A 181 -6.99 -6.14 0.64
CA ALA A 181 -6.36 -7.39 0.27
C ALA A 181 -6.67 -8.52 1.28
N ARG A 182 -6.68 -9.77 0.81
CA ARG A 182 -7.04 -10.94 1.63
C ARG A 182 -6.18 -12.15 1.28
N ASP A 183 -5.87 -12.93 2.30
CA ASP A 183 -5.31 -14.28 2.15
C ASP A 183 -6.42 -15.27 1.83
N VAL A 184 -6.24 -16.09 0.79
CA VAL A 184 -7.22 -17.09 0.35
C VAL A 184 -6.96 -18.53 0.79
N HIS A 185 -5.94 -18.75 1.63
CA HIS A 185 -5.63 -20.01 2.32
C HIS A 185 -5.94 -21.26 1.48
N SER A 186 -6.88 -22.12 1.93
CA SER A 186 -7.14 -23.45 1.37
C SER A 186 -8.30 -23.49 0.36
N GLN A 187 -8.99 -22.37 0.14
CA GLN A 187 -10.18 -22.35 -0.72
C GLN A 187 -9.92 -21.72 -2.10
N ASP A 188 -8.73 -21.16 -2.37
CA ASP A 188 -8.38 -20.48 -3.64
C ASP A 188 -9.34 -19.34 -4.06
N TYR A 189 -10.33 -19.01 -3.22
CA TYR A 189 -11.27 -17.92 -3.39
C TYR A 189 -11.61 -17.26 -2.05
N TYR A 190 -12.03 -16.00 -2.10
CA TYR A 190 -12.59 -15.26 -0.98
C TYR A 190 -14.03 -14.84 -1.30
N LYS A 191 -14.96 -15.13 -0.38
CA LYS A 191 -16.35 -14.68 -0.48
C LYS A 191 -16.57 -13.50 0.47
N LYS A 192 -16.84 -12.31 -0.08
CA LYS A 192 -17.11 -11.12 0.74
C LYS A 192 -18.50 -11.22 1.38
N VAL A 193 -18.58 -10.92 2.67
CA VAL A 193 -19.82 -11.04 3.48
C VAL A 193 -20.48 -9.67 3.73
N SER A 194 -19.78 -8.56 3.49
CA SER A 194 -20.24 -7.20 3.79
C SER A 194 -20.30 -6.27 2.57
N ASP A 195 -21.26 -5.33 2.59
CA ASP A 195 -21.48 -4.32 1.53
C ASP A 195 -20.62 -3.05 1.71
N GLY A 196 -19.36 -3.20 2.17
CA GLY A 196 -18.42 -2.08 2.25
C GLY A 196 -18.12 -1.49 0.87
N GLN A 197 -17.61 -0.25 0.82
CA GLN A 197 -17.23 0.41 -0.44
C GLN A 197 -16.28 -0.46 -1.28
N VAL A 198 -16.53 -0.51 -2.59
CA VAL A 198 -15.76 -1.32 -3.54
C VAL A 198 -15.46 -0.54 -4.83
N PRO A 199 -14.33 -0.83 -5.50
CA PRO A 199 -13.91 -0.14 -6.71
C PRO A 199 -14.61 -0.70 -7.96
N VAL A 200 -15.93 -0.47 -8.10
CA VAL A 200 -16.80 -1.12 -9.12
C VAL A 200 -16.20 -1.16 -10.53
N LYS A 201 -15.54 -0.09 -10.99
CA LYS A 201 -14.95 -0.01 -12.34
C LYS A 201 -13.75 -0.95 -12.57
N TRP A 202 -13.14 -1.47 -11.51
CA TRP A 202 -11.99 -2.39 -11.56
C TRP A 202 -12.37 -3.82 -11.17
N MET A 203 -13.63 -4.08 -10.83
CA MET A 203 -14.08 -5.39 -10.39
C MET A 203 -14.40 -6.31 -11.56
N SER A 204 -14.00 -7.58 -11.45
CA SER A 204 -14.45 -8.63 -12.36
C SER A 204 -15.95 -8.92 -12.19
N PRO A 205 -16.62 -9.50 -13.21
CA PRO A 205 -18.03 -9.83 -13.14
C PRO A 205 -18.39 -10.75 -11.97
N GLU A 206 -17.59 -11.79 -11.70
CA GLU A 206 -17.84 -12.70 -10.58
C GLU A 206 -17.66 -12.02 -9.21
N ALA A 207 -16.74 -11.07 -9.09
CA ALA A 207 -16.60 -10.26 -7.88
C ALA A 207 -17.82 -9.32 -7.70
N LEU A 208 -18.30 -8.74 -8.79
CA LEU A 208 -19.42 -7.79 -8.79
C LEU A 208 -20.77 -8.44 -8.50
N PHE A 209 -21.06 -9.57 -9.13
CA PHE A 209 -22.38 -10.20 -9.06
C PHE A 209 -22.47 -11.33 -8.04
N LEU A 210 -21.35 -11.97 -7.71
CA LEU A 210 -21.34 -13.17 -6.85
C LEU A 210 -20.53 -12.96 -5.55
N ASN A 211 -19.94 -11.77 -5.35
CA ASN A 211 -19.03 -11.48 -4.23
C ASN A 211 -17.86 -12.47 -4.12
N LEU A 212 -17.46 -13.07 -5.25
CA LEU A 212 -16.41 -14.08 -5.34
C LEU A 212 -15.13 -13.43 -5.86
N TYR A 213 -14.05 -13.49 -5.08
CA TYR A 213 -12.74 -13.00 -5.46
C TYR A 213 -11.77 -14.16 -5.62
N THR A 214 -11.07 -14.20 -6.73
CA THR A 214 -10.00 -15.18 -7.02
C THR A 214 -8.76 -14.44 -7.55
N TYR A 215 -7.66 -15.15 -7.76
CA TYR A 215 -6.51 -14.58 -8.49
C TYR A 215 -6.91 -14.06 -9.88
N GLN A 216 -7.90 -14.69 -10.54
CA GLN A 216 -8.40 -14.23 -11.84
C GLN A 216 -9.18 -12.92 -11.76
N SER A 217 -9.77 -12.63 -10.61
CA SER A 217 -10.41 -11.34 -10.36
C SER A 217 -9.39 -10.21 -10.30
N ASP A 218 -8.19 -10.47 -9.76
CA ASP A 218 -7.06 -9.52 -9.84
C ASP A 218 -6.50 -9.41 -11.27
N VAL A 219 -6.50 -10.51 -12.04
CA VAL A 219 -6.09 -10.49 -13.46
C VAL A 219 -7.03 -9.63 -14.31
N TRP A 220 -8.32 -9.57 -13.98
CA TRP A 220 -9.24 -8.62 -14.61
C TRP A 220 -8.91 -7.16 -14.26
N SER A 221 -8.48 -6.90 -13.02
CA SER A 221 -8.14 -5.55 -12.57
C SER A 221 -6.81 -5.04 -13.14
N PHE A 222 -5.89 -5.94 -13.51
CA PHE A 222 -4.61 -5.65 -14.17
C PHE A 222 -4.81 -5.22 -15.63
#